data_AF-A0A3A9X2A5-F1
#
_entry.id   AF-A0A3A9X2A5-F1
#
_cell.length_a   1.000
_cell.length_b   1.000
_cell.length_c   1.000
_cell.angle_alpha   90.00
_cell.angle_beta   90.00
_cell.angle_gamma   90.00
#
_symmetry.space_group_name_H-M   'P 1'
#
loop_
_entity.id
_entity.type
_entity.pdbx_description
1 polymer ?
#
loop_
_entity_poly.entity_id
_entity_poly.type
_entity_poly.pdbx_seq_one_letter_code
_entity_poly.pdbx_strand_id
1 'polypeptide(L)'
;MKLKNLAFIIIVFLYSCDTEENDLEESINEDSIAFTIAISNLENKNGVIITENTVTFTEDITIPEDVVLNFNVRDRMIINSDVTVTINGIISAGKFQIFEIADGGKVNGCPQIEYITPQWWGTDDSGSTPASDNFQTAIESFDCIKKFVSSGKFLVDKEILLNIDERSYDFTGSHFIGTEIGTLFGAGGLVTIGNRNFNFDKNYSVENVTVQGGIFEPKYNHDNSLSILNSKNIKISDITIFGDKGLRGIALQTPGENLVNNPIIENIIIENILQEGGVNVINIDLNHGLVKDVIINNVIGSSINEINPQNNKREAAFRCSGQISPESNEIRIDGLTIDNVLLDEVYMGFNLRGIKTSISNVEIDKVDFRGFNIYGAESLSINNVQIKGSGANFSTTGIYIDHFEPINGSDINLSKIELTGEFGLGIWNRSKEVSFTNVYANIKSNNTVIKNTGDNCVYSSLYIKNNESSPIHAAIFNGFENNDIPSIGINANFDGVILGNFTHGVINQAQNSNFNFQFDGTFNNGAFFTFYNANGYSSVYRANMNLSSNSTPINNYRNGDLYELYVYDPINNIYVLNP
;
A
#
# COMPACT_ATOMS: atom_id res chain seq x y z
N MET A 1 -14.37 -2.53 47.57
CA MET A 1 -15.12 -1.27 47.44
C MET A 1 -16.49 -1.50 48.08
N LYS A 2 -16.86 -0.78 49.14
CA LYS A 2 -18.11 -1.02 49.88
C LYS A 2 -19.27 -0.39 49.12
N LEU A 3 -20.15 -1.20 48.52
CA LEU A 3 -21.46 -0.75 48.04
C LEU A 3 -22.25 -0.22 49.24
N LYS A 4 -22.45 1.09 49.31
CA LYS A 4 -23.46 1.68 50.18
C LYS A 4 -24.81 1.55 49.48
N ASN A 5 -25.85 1.21 50.25
CA ASN A 5 -27.23 1.10 49.80
C ASN A 5 -27.65 2.34 49.00
N LEU A 6 -27.75 2.19 47.68
CA LEU A 6 -28.29 3.19 46.77
C LEU A 6 -29.80 2.95 46.70
N ALA A 7 -30.60 3.90 47.17
CA ALA A 7 -32.03 3.90 46.93
C ALA A 7 -32.25 4.18 45.43
N PHE A 8 -32.61 3.15 44.67
CA PHE A 8 -32.94 3.27 43.26
C PHE A 8 -34.36 3.87 43.16
N ILE A 9 -34.46 5.17 42.90
CA ILE A 9 -35.72 5.78 42.51
C ILE A 9 -35.84 5.57 41.00
N ILE A 10 -36.70 4.62 40.59
CA ILE A 10 -37.12 4.50 39.20
C ILE A 10 -38.34 5.42 39.04
N ILE A 11 -38.15 6.54 38.35
CA ILE A 11 -39.29 7.36 37.92
C ILE A 11 -39.69 6.83 36.54
N VAL A 12 -40.69 5.95 36.49
CA VAL A 12 -41.32 5.52 35.23
C VAL A 12 -42.40 6.54 34.90
N PHE A 13 -42.21 7.32 33.84
CA PHE A 13 -43.26 8.16 33.28
C PHE A 13 -44.03 7.37 32.22
N LEU A 14 -45.10 6.70 32.63
CA LEU A 14 -46.04 6.09 31.70
C LEU A 14 -46.91 7.19 31.08
N TYR A 15 -46.62 7.61 29.84
CA TYR A 15 -47.50 8.52 29.09
C TYR A 15 -48.35 7.73 28.08
N SER A 16 -49.67 7.81 28.26
CA SER A 16 -50.69 7.36 27.32
C SER A 16 -50.91 8.47 26.30
N CYS A 17 -50.47 8.26 25.06
CA CYS A 17 -50.79 9.16 23.94
C CYS A 17 -52.25 8.91 23.52
N ASP A 18 -53.16 9.81 23.89
CA ASP A 18 -54.49 9.88 23.28
C ASP A 18 -54.33 10.49 21.88
N THR A 19 -54.59 9.67 20.87
CA THR A 19 -54.57 10.08 19.46
C THR A 19 -55.84 10.87 19.15
N GLU A 20 -55.78 12.20 19.18
CA GLU A 20 -56.71 13.03 18.39
C GLU A 20 -55.94 13.89 17.39
N GLU A 21 -56.39 13.77 16.16
CA GLU A 21 -55.88 14.34 14.91
C GLU A 21 -56.35 15.80 14.80
N ASN A 22 -55.46 16.68 14.30
CA ASN A 22 -55.65 18.10 13.91
C ASN A 22 -55.29 19.16 14.97
N ASP A 23 -54.12 19.80 14.82
CA ASP A 23 -54.00 21.16 14.29
C ASP A 23 -52.53 21.63 14.26
N LEU A 24 -52.12 22.21 13.14
CA LEU A 24 -50.80 22.81 12.88
C LEU A 24 -50.72 24.22 13.48
N GLU A 25 -50.86 24.35 14.79
CA GLU A 25 -50.36 25.53 15.52
C GLU A 25 -48.99 25.22 16.12
N GLU A 26 -48.09 26.21 16.13
CA GLU A 26 -46.81 26.27 16.84
C GLU A 26 -47.03 26.11 18.35
N SER A 27 -47.50 24.92 18.75
CA SER A 27 -47.66 24.52 20.13
C SER A 27 -46.27 24.24 20.69
N ILE A 28 -45.99 24.87 21.82
CA ILE A 28 -44.84 24.57 22.67
C ILE A 28 -44.83 23.05 22.84
N ASN A 29 -43.76 22.39 22.38
CA ASN A 29 -43.68 20.95 22.47
C ASN A 29 -43.63 20.54 23.95
N GLU A 30 -44.73 20.00 24.47
CA GLU A 30 -44.85 19.61 25.88
C GLU A 30 -43.77 18.59 26.29
N ASP A 31 -43.22 17.82 25.34
CA ASP A 31 -42.24 16.78 25.59
C ASP A 31 -40.85 17.34 25.99
N SER A 32 -40.42 18.49 25.42
CA SER A 32 -39.11 19.08 25.76
C SER A 32 -39.10 19.67 27.17
N ILE A 33 -40.20 20.33 27.54
CA ILE A 33 -40.42 20.87 28.88
C ILE A 33 -40.50 19.73 29.89
N ALA A 34 -41.20 18.64 29.57
CA ALA A 34 -41.28 17.45 30.42
C ALA A 34 -39.89 16.83 30.66
N PHE A 35 -39.03 16.79 29.64
CA PHE A 35 -37.67 16.25 29.75
C PHE A 35 -36.76 17.11 30.65
N THR A 36 -36.78 18.44 30.46
CA THR A 36 -36.03 19.38 31.32
C THR A 36 -36.52 19.32 32.77
N ILE A 37 -37.84 19.23 32.97
CA ILE A 37 -38.43 19.05 34.30
C ILE A 37 -37.98 17.71 34.90
N ALA A 38 -37.99 16.61 34.14
CA ALA A 38 -37.53 15.31 34.59
C ALA A 38 -36.07 15.36 35.06
N ILE A 39 -35.17 15.98 34.29
CA ILE A 39 -33.77 16.18 34.70
C ILE A 39 -33.69 17.00 36.00
N SER A 40 -34.44 18.09 36.10
CA SER A 40 -34.43 18.96 37.29
C SER A 40 -34.99 18.29 38.54
N ASN A 41 -35.90 17.32 38.38
CA ASN A 41 -36.55 16.57 39.45
C ASN A 41 -35.76 15.36 39.94
N LEU A 42 -34.67 14.97 39.24
CA LEU A 42 -33.76 13.95 39.76
C LEU A 42 -33.04 14.52 41.00
N GLU A 43 -33.52 14.14 42.19
CA GLU A 43 -32.91 14.53 43.46
C GLU A 43 -31.42 14.10 43.48
N ASN A 44 -30.52 15.08 43.59
CA ASN A 44 -29.07 14.90 43.52
C ASN A 44 -28.56 14.37 42.16
N LYS A 45 -29.33 14.59 41.09
CA LYS A 45 -29.01 14.31 39.67
C LYS A 45 -28.66 12.86 39.31
N ASN A 46 -28.73 11.93 40.27
CA ASN A 46 -28.59 10.51 40.03
C ASN A 46 -29.94 9.90 39.63
N GLY A 47 -30.04 9.34 38.43
CA GLY A 47 -31.30 8.71 38.00
C GLY A 47 -31.24 8.04 36.63
N VAL A 48 -32.25 7.22 36.36
CA VAL A 48 -32.49 6.63 35.03
C VAL A 48 -33.66 7.36 34.39
N ILE A 49 -33.43 7.98 33.25
CA ILE A 49 -34.48 8.48 32.37
C ILE A 49 -34.72 7.39 31.31
N ILE A 50 -35.90 6.79 31.36
CA ILE A 50 -36.37 5.92 30.28
C ILE A 50 -37.05 6.84 29.27
N THR A 51 -36.50 6.93 28.07
CA THR A 51 -37.06 7.76 27.00
C THR A 51 -38.28 7.05 26.42
N GLU A 52 -39.40 6.93 27.12
CA GLU A 52 -40.58 6.29 26.52
C GLU A 52 -41.09 7.17 25.37
N ASN A 53 -40.97 6.68 24.13
CA ASN A 53 -41.32 7.37 22.88
C ASN A 53 -40.25 8.32 22.32
N THR A 54 -40.67 9.12 21.33
CA THR A 54 -39.85 10.14 20.67
C THR A 54 -39.92 11.44 21.46
N VAL A 55 -38.77 12.02 21.81
CA VAL A 55 -38.67 13.33 22.47
C VAL A 55 -38.02 14.32 21.51
N THR A 56 -38.66 15.46 21.27
CA THR A 56 -38.12 16.49 20.37
C THR A 56 -37.54 17.65 21.17
N PHE A 57 -36.29 18.01 20.87
CA PHE A 57 -35.58 19.15 21.46
C PHE A 57 -35.62 20.35 20.50
N THR A 58 -36.21 21.43 20.99
CA THR A 58 -36.30 22.73 20.30
C THR A 58 -35.31 23.77 20.85
N GLU A 59 -34.60 23.42 21.92
CA GLU A 59 -33.62 24.27 22.60
C GLU A 59 -32.44 23.44 23.09
N ASP A 60 -31.30 24.09 23.28
CA ASP A 60 -30.09 23.44 23.81
C ASP A 60 -30.36 22.85 25.20
N ILE A 61 -29.84 21.65 25.43
CA ILE A 61 -29.98 20.97 26.72
C ILE A 61 -28.69 20.27 27.11
N THR A 62 -28.43 20.18 28.42
CA THR A 62 -27.32 19.40 28.97
C THR A 62 -27.84 18.31 29.89
N ILE A 63 -27.59 17.06 29.52
CA ILE A 63 -27.80 15.88 30.35
C ILE A 63 -26.54 15.66 31.22
N PRO A 64 -26.65 15.74 32.56
CA PRO A 64 -25.49 15.69 33.46
C PRO A 64 -24.92 14.26 33.58
N GLU A 65 -23.72 14.17 34.18
CA GLU A 65 -22.90 12.95 34.24
C GLU A 65 -23.50 11.78 35.03
N ASP A 66 -24.47 12.06 35.89
CA ASP A 66 -25.10 11.12 36.80
C ASP A 66 -26.49 10.65 36.34
N VAL A 67 -26.88 11.03 35.12
CA VAL A 67 -28.10 10.56 34.45
C VAL A 67 -27.78 9.39 33.54
N VAL A 68 -28.58 8.32 33.63
CA VAL A 68 -28.61 7.23 32.66
C VAL A 68 -29.76 7.47 31.69
N LEU A 69 -29.45 7.61 30.41
CA LEU A 69 -30.43 7.60 29.32
C LEU A 69 -30.62 6.17 28.85
N ASN A 70 -31.81 5.60 29.09
CA ASN A 70 -32.12 4.24 28.66
C ASN A 70 -33.15 4.27 27.52
N PHE A 71 -32.72 3.81 26.35
CA PHE A 71 -33.53 3.75 25.14
C PHE A 71 -34.01 2.32 24.86
N ASN A 72 -35.32 2.15 24.67
CA ASN A 72 -35.91 0.93 24.12
C ASN A 72 -36.02 1.01 22.60
N VAL A 73 -36.40 -0.12 21.98
CA VAL A 73 -36.63 -0.17 20.53
C VAL A 73 -37.75 0.83 20.17
N ARG A 74 -37.43 1.80 19.30
CA ARG A 74 -38.25 2.94 18.82
C ARG A 74 -38.16 4.23 19.63
N ASP A 75 -37.48 4.22 20.75
CA ASP A 75 -37.23 5.44 21.51
C ASP A 75 -36.14 6.26 20.81
N ARG A 76 -36.34 7.57 20.68
CA ARG A 76 -35.37 8.47 20.00
C ARG A 76 -35.49 9.92 20.44
N MET A 77 -34.40 10.64 20.33
CA MET A 77 -34.33 12.08 20.47
C MET A 77 -34.33 12.73 19.08
N ILE A 78 -35.34 13.55 18.78
CA ILE A 78 -35.34 14.44 17.62
C ILE A 78 -34.68 15.75 18.03
N ILE A 79 -33.69 16.19 17.28
CA ILE A 79 -32.91 17.39 17.58
C ILE A 79 -33.09 18.35 16.42
N ASN A 80 -33.77 19.48 16.68
CA ASN A 80 -34.07 20.45 15.65
C ASN A 80 -32.83 21.20 15.14
N SER A 81 -33.01 21.94 14.04
CA SER A 81 -31.98 22.80 13.46
C SER A 81 -31.38 23.72 14.52
N ASP A 82 -30.06 23.86 14.49
CA ASP A 82 -29.28 24.72 15.38
C ASP A 82 -29.39 24.40 16.89
N VAL A 83 -30.00 23.26 17.25
CA VAL A 83 -30.08 22.78 18.63
C VAL A 83 -28.93 21.83 18.94
N THR A 84 -28.32 22.01 20.11
CA THR A 84 -27.28 21.12 20.65
C THR A 84 -27.76 20.39 21.90
N VAL A 85 -27.81 19.06 21.83
CA VAL A 85 -27.99 18.19 22.99
C VAL A 85 -26.62 17.74 23.51
N THR A 86 -26.23 18.20 24.69
CA THR A 86 -24.97 17.82 25.35
C THR A 86 -25.20 16.68 26.34
N ILE A 87 -24.58 15.53 26.15
CA ILE A 87 -24.74 14.34 26.99
C ILE A 87 -23.43 14.03 27.71
N ASN A 88 -23.43 14.12 29.04
CA ASN A 88 -22.31 13.71 29.88
C ASN A 88 -22.60 12.43 30.68
N GLY A 89 -23.85 11.99 30.69
CA GLY A 89 -24.33 10.81 31.41
C GLY A 89 -24.04 9.47 30.70
N ILE A 90 -24.66 8.40 31.18
CA ILE A 90 -24.56 7.07 30.57
C ILE A 90 -25.62 6.94 29.47
N ILE A 91 -25.26 6.38 28.31
CA ILE A 91 -26.22 5.98 27.26
C ILE A 91 -26.34 4.45 27.31
N SER A 92 -27.55 3.96 27.49
CA SER A 92 -27.92 2.54 27.45
C SER A 92 -28.89 2.32 26.28
N ALA A 93 -28.38 1.80 25.17
CA ALA A 93 -29.15 1.58 23.94
C ALA A 93 -28.67 0.34 23.18
N GLY A 94 -29.56 -0.27 22.40
CA GLY A 94 -29.19 -1.33 21.46
C GLY A 94 -28.65 -0.80 20.13
N LYS A 95 -28.55 -1.67 19.11
CA LYS A 95 -28.19 -1.29 17.72
C LYS A 95 -29.44 -0.85 16.94
N PHE A 96 -30.01 0.30 17.32
CA PHE A 96 -31.12 0.94 16.63
C PHE A 96 -31.01 2.46 16.78
N GLN A 97 -31.74 3.21 15.95
CA GLN A 97 -31.71 4.67 15.96
C GLN A 97 -32.22 5.23 17.29
N ILE A 98 -31.42 6.10 17.90
CA ILE A 98 -31.77 6.86 19.12
C ILE A 98 -31.61 8.37 18.92
N PHE A 99 -30.96 8.80 17.84
CA PHE A 99 -30.81 10.20 17.45
C PHE A 99 -31.38 10.41 16.05
N GLU A 100 -32.20 11.44 15.92
CA GLU A 100 -32.70 11.97 14.65
C GLU A 100 -32.37 13.46 14.62
N ILE A 101 -31.42 13.83 13.77
CA ILE A 101 -30.81 15.16 13.80
C ILE A 101 -31.24 15.91 12.55
N ALA A 102 -31.94 17.04 12.72
CA ALA A 102 -32.24 17.95 11.63
C ALA A 102 -30.98 18.73 11.21
N ASP A 103 -30.99 19.31 10.01
CA ASP A 103 -29.88 20.09 9.47
C ASP A 103 -29.36 21.12 10.49
N GLY A 104 -28.07 21.09 10.81
CA GLY A 104 -27.44 22.01 11.77
C GLY A 104 -27.60 21.63 13.25
N GLY A 105 -28.51 20.69 13.59
CA GLY A 105 -28.62 20.12 14.93
C GLY A 105 -27.39 19.28 15.30
N LYS A 106 -27.14 19.10 16.61
CA LYS A 106 -25.93 18.40 17.11
C LYS A 106 -26.19 17.58 18.37
N VAL A 107 -25.49 16.45 18.47
CA VAL A 107 -25.29 15.73 19.72
C VAL A 107 -23.81 15.85 20.10
N ASN A 108 -23.52 16.29 21.31
CA ASN A 108 -22.15 16.45 21.80
C ASN A 108 -22.04 16.05 23.28
N GLY A 109 -20.86 16.23 23.88
CA GLY A 109 -20.58 15.95 25.28
C GLY A 109 -19.60 14.80 25.44
N CYS A 110 -19.47 14.32 26.67
CA CYS A 110 -18.61 13.17 26.97
C CYS A 110 -19.37 12.09 27.74
N PRO A 111 -20.19 11.28 27.06
CA PRO A 111 -20.98 10.25 27.72
C PRO A 111 -20.12 9.16 28.33
N GLN A 112 -20.58 8.57 29.41
CA GLN A 112 -19.89 7.48 30.11
C GLN A 112 -20.18 6.13 29.44
N ILE A 113 -19.69 5.96 28.21
CA ILE A 113 -19.88 4.75 27.39
C ILE A 113 -18.55 4.21 26.88
N GLU A 114 -18.51 2.91 26.56
CA GLU A 114 -17.30 2.28 26.01
C GLU A 114 -17.09 2.62 24.54
N TYR A 115 -18.17 2.64 23.75
CA TYR A 115 -18.10 2.86 22.30
C TYR A 115 -19.35 3.56 21.77
N ILE A 116 -19.19 4.13 20.57
CA ILE A 116 -20.27 4.66 19.73
C ILE A 116 -20.48 3.78 18.50
N THR A 117 -21.70 3.78 17.96
CA THR A 117 -22.07 2.96 16.80
C THR A 117 -22.97 3.75 15.84
N PRO A 118 -22.78 3.65 14.51
CA PRO A 118 -23.50 4.49 13.55
C PRO A 118 -25.01 4.24 13.52
N GLN A 119 -25.46 3.05 13.92
CA GLN A 119 -26.88 2.70 14.01
C GLN A 119 -27.67 3.64 14.94
N TRP A 120 -27.01 4.27 15.93
CA TRP A 120 -27.66 5.26 16.81
C TRP A 120 -28.15 6.50 16.05
N TRP A 121 -27.57 6.81 14.89
CA TRP A 121 -28.00 7.89 13.99
C TRP A 121 -28.87 7.40 12.83
N GLY A 122 -29.34 6.15 12.88
CA GLY A 122 -30.19 5.60 11.82
C GLY A 122 -29.42 5.25 10.54
N THR A 123 -28.11 4.99 10.63
CA THR A 123 -27.36 4.42 9.52
C THR A 123 -27.92 3.05 9.12
N ASP A 124 -28.25 2.89 7.84
CA ASP A 124 -28.65 1.61 7.26
C ASP A 124 -27.46 0.66 7.14
N ASP A 125 -27.54 -0.46 7.84
CA ASP A 125 -26.53 -1.51 7.87
C ASP A 125 -26.94 -2.76 7.03
N SER A 126 -27.95 -2.62 6.18
CA SER A 126 -28.34 -3.62 5.18
C SER A 126 -27.65 -3.44 3.83
N GLY A 127 -27.09 -2.25 3.57
CA GLY A 127 -26.48 -1.86 2.30
C GLY A 127 -27.51 -1.48 1.22
N SER A 128 -28.75 -1.18 1.60
CA SER A 128 -29.85 -0.87 0.68
C SER A 128 -29.97 0.62 0.38
N THR A 129 -29.57 1.46 1.34
CA THR A 129 -29.68 2.92 1.27
C THR A 129 -28.34 3.58 1.62
N PRO A 130 -28.06 4.77 1.05
CA PRO A 130 -26.86 5.54 1.39
C PRO A 130 -26.67 5.75 2.89
N ALA A 131 -25.49 5.39 3.38
CA ALA A 131 -25.14 5.40 4.80
C ALA A 131 -24.24 6.59 5.18
N SER A 132 -23.59 7.24 4.20
CA SER A 132 -22.44 8.10 4.45
C SER A 132 -22.72 9.28 5.39
N ASP A 133 -23.84 9.99 5.23
CA ASP A 133 -24.14 11.17 6.06
C ASP A 133 -24.33 10.80 7.54
N ASN A 134 -25.23 9.85 7.83
CA ASN A 134 -25.48 9.40 9.21
C ASN A 134 -24.23 8.75 9.83
N PHE A 135 -23.43 8.04 9.04
CA PHE A 135 -22.17 7.47 9.49
C PHE A 135 -21.17 8.57 9.86
N GLN A 136 -21.05 9.60 9.03
CA GLN A 136 -20.19 10.75 9.30
C GLN A 136 -20.64 11.52 10.54
N THR A 137 -21.94 11.78 10.69
CA THR A 137 -22.50 12.43 11.89
C THR A 137 -22.21 11.62 13.15
N ALA A 138 -22.29 10.29 13.09
CA ALA A 138 -21.92 9.42 14.20
C ALA A 138 -20.44 9.56 14.59
N ILE A 139 -19.53 9.63 13.61
CA ILE A 139 -18.09 9.85 13.86
C ILE A 139 -17.87 11.23 14.50
N GLU A 140 -18.51 12.27 13.99
CA GLU A 140 -18.26 13.62 14.48
C GLU A 140 -18.89 13.89 15.86
N SER A 141 -19.76 12.98 16.31
CA SER A 141 -20.33 13.00 17.64
C SER A 141 -19.35 12.47 18.69
N PHE A 142 -19.38 13.07 19.89
CA PHE A 142 -18.66 12.63 21.08
C PHE A 142 -17.15 12.39 20.85
N ASP A 143 -16.41 13.43 20.51
CA ASP A 143 -14.96 13.39 20.24
C ASP A 143 -14.14 12.73 21.37
N CYS A 144 -14.60 12.80 22.62
CA CYS A 144 -13.94 12.21 23.76
C CYS A 144 -13.99 10.66 23.77
N ILE A 145 -14.92 10.04 23.03
CA ILE A 145 -15.06 8.58 22.96
C ILE A 145 -14.03 8.01 22.00
N LYS A 146 -13.18 7.14 22.55
CA LYS A 146 -12.00 6.61 21.85
C LYS A 146 -12.26 5.34 21.05
N LYS A 147 -13.46 4.77 21.10
CA LYS A 147 -13.82 3.55 20.35
C LYS A 147 -15.10 3.76 19.54
N PHE A 148 -14.99 3.53 18.25
CA PHE A 148 -16.12 3.51 17.31
C PHE A 148 -16.26 2.10 16.77
N VAL A 149 -17.46 1.52 16.85
CA VAL A 149 -17.73 0.15 16.42
C VAL A 149 -18.83 0.15 15.37
N SER A 150 -18.57 -0.45 14.22
CA SER A 150 -19.59 -0.73 13.22
C SER A 150 -19.57 -2.20 12.80
N SER A 151 -20.73 -2.67 12.35
CA SER A 151 -20.91 -4.01 11.78
C SER A 151 -22.12 -3.96 10.86
N GLY A 152 -22.09 -4.67 9.74
CA GLY A 152 -23.16 -4.69 8.74
C GLY A 152 -22.68 -4.26 7.36
N LYS A 153 -23.61 -3.98 6.45
CA LYS A 153 -23.33 -3.55 5.08
C LYS A 153 -23.70 -2.08 4.92
N PHE A 154 -22.76 -1.27 4.43
CA PHE A 154 -22.94 0.17 4.31
C PHE A 154 -22.76 0.57 2.85
N LEU A 155 -23.81 1.14 2.24
CA LEU A 155 -23.71 1.74 0.92
C LEU A 155 -23.10 3.14 1.05
N VAL A 156 -21.92 3.34 0.50
CA VAL A 156 -21.12 4.56 0.64
C VAL A 156 -21.22 5.37 -0.65
N ASP A 157 -22.01 6.43 -0.61
CA ASP A 157 -22.21 7.38 -1.72
C ASP A 157 -21.35 8.65 -1.58
N LYS A 158 -20.88 8.92 -0.36
CA LYS A 158 -19.91 9.97 -0.03
C LYS A 158 -18.77 9.40 0.81
N GLU A 159 -17.59 9.98 0.66
CA GLU A 159 -16.42 9.61 1.45
C GLU A 159 -16.68 9.76 2.96
N ILE A 160 -16.33 8.74 3.74
CA ILE A 160 -16.38 8.77 5.21
C ILE A 160 -15.00 9.19 5.74
N LEU A 161 -14.96 10.23 6.56
CA LEU A 161 -13.73 10.79 7.13
C LEU A 161 -13.53 10.33 8.57
N LEU A 162 -12.43 9.63 8.82
CA LEU A 162 -11.96 9.24 10.15
C LEU A 162 -11.03 10.35 10.68
N ASN A 163 -11.65 11.40 11.22
CA ASN A 163 -11.00 12.69 11.51
C ASN A 163 -10.91 13.03 13.01
N ILE A 164 -11.15 12.05 13.89
CA ILE A 164 -11.05 12.21 15.35
C ILE A 164 -9.75 11.59 15.89
N ASP A 165 -8.98 12.42 16.59
CA ASP A 165 -7.70 12.03 17.21
C ASP A 165 -7.86 10.93 18.26
N GLU A 166 -6.88 10.03 18.34
CA GLU A 166 -6.79 8.92 19.31
C GLU A 166 -7.96 7.94 19.27
N ARG A 167 -8.73 7.92 18.19
CA ARG A 167 -9.87 7.03 18.04
C ARG A 167 -9.49 5.71 17.37
N SER A 168 -9.97 4.62 17.97
CA SER A 168 -9.97 3.27 17.40
C SER A 168 -11.29 3.01 16.70
N TYR A 169 -11.22 2.66 15.42
CA TYR A 169 -12.34 2.26 14.58
C TYR A 169 -12.30 0.74 14.39
N ASP A 170 -13.24 0.04 15.02
CA ASP A 170 -13.43 -1.39 14.87
C ASP A 170 -14.55 -1.64 13.86
N PHE A 171 -14.13 -2.05 12.67
CA PHE A 171 -14.99 -2.37 11.53
C PHE A 171 -15.09 -3.89 11.32
N THR A 172 -14.82 -4.68 12.37
CA THR A 172 -14.98 -6.14 12.31
C THR A 172 -16.43 -6.50 12.00
N GLY A 173 -16.64 -7.14 10.84
CA GLY A 173 -17.96 -7.50 10.34
C GLY A 173 -18.66 -6.38 9.54
N SER A 174 -17.98 -5.28 9.24
CA SER A 174 -18.44 -4.24 8.32
C SER A 174 -18.08 -4.55 6.88
N HIS A 175 -18.95 -4.16 5.95
CA HIS A 175 -18.74 -4.23 4.50
C HIS A 175 -19.16 -2.90 3.87
N PHE A 176 -18.17 -2.11 3.46
CA PHE A 176 -18.36 -0.82 2.81
C PHE A 176 -18.42 -1.02 1.29
N ILE A 177 -19.53 -0.63 0.68
CA ILE A 177 -19.80 -0.83 -0.74
C ILE A 177 -19.94 0.55 -1.38
N GLY A 178 -19.06 0.89 -2.31
CA GLY A 178 -19.17 2.14 -3.06
C GLY A 178 -20.42 2.19 -3.96
N THR A 179 -20.81 3.38 -4.40
CA THR A 179 -21.81 3.53 -5.48
C THR A 179 -21.15 3.68 -6.85
N GLU A 180 -21.90 3.47 -7.94
CA GLU A 180 -21.36 3.62 -9.30
C GLU A 180 -21.26 5.09 -9.77
N ILE A 181 -21.96 6.01 -9.10
CA ILE A 181 -22.03 7.43 -9.48
C ILE A 181 -20.84 8.22 -8.90
N GLY A 182 -20.09 7.60 -7.99
CA GLY A 182 -18.89 8.15 -7.40
C GLY A 182 -19.14 9.26 -6.40
N THR A 183 -18.18 9.42 -5.49
CA THR A 183 -18.14 10.59 -4.61
C THR A 183 -17.83 11.82 -5.48
N LEU A 184 -18.73 12.81 -5.51
CA LEU A 184 -18.77 13.87 -6.53
C LEU A 184 -17.56 14.84 -6.57
N PHE A 185 -16.51 14.66 -5.75
CA PHE A 185 -15.39 15.58 -5.69
C PHE A 185 -14.05 14.89 -5.41
N GLY A 186 -13.21 14.80 -6.46
CA GLY A 186 -11.74 14.78 -6.37
C GLY A 186 -11.10 13.77 -5.41
N ALA A 187 -10.76 12.59 -5.94
CA ALA A 187 -9.86 11.61 -5.31
C ALA A 187 -10.31 11.10 -3.92
N GLY A 188 -11.62 11.02 -3.68
CA GLY A 188 -12.25 10.44 -2.50
C GLY A 188 -12.03 8.94 -2.39
N GLY A 189 -11.69 8.43 -1.21
CA GLY A 189 -11.83 7.00 -0.92
C GLY A 189 -13.23 6.67 -0.44
N LEU A 190 -13.56 5.38 -0.25
CA LEU A 190 -14.74 5.00 0.52
C LEU A 190 -14.60 5.52 1.96
N VAL A 191 -13.43 5.24 2.56
CA VAL A 191 -13.06 5.68 3.89
C VAL A 191 -11.68 6.33 3.83
N THR A 192 -11.52 7.43 4.54
CA THR A 192 -10.27 8.19 4.57
C THR A 192 -9.89 8.58 5.98
N ILE A 193 -8.66 8.29 6.37
CA ILE A 193 -8.06 8.72 7.64
C ILE A 193 -7.44 10.10 7.42
N GLY A 194 -7.90 11.05 8.22
CA GLY A 194 -7.53 12.46 8.09
C GLY A 194 -8.57 13.30 7.34
N ASN A 195 -8.19 14.54 7.02
CA ASN A 195 -9.09 15.52 6.42
C ASN A 195 -8.45 16.20 5.19
N ARG A 196 -9.26 16.45 4.16
CA ARG A 196 -8.87 17.21 2.96
C ARG A 196 -8.80 18.72 3.21
N ASN A 197 -9.70 19.23 4.06
CA ASN A 197 -9.79 20.63 4.46
C ASN A 197 -9.02 20.85 5.77
N PHE A 198 -7.70 20.69 5.75
CA PHE A 198 -6.90 20.86 6.95
C PHE A 198 -6.50 22.33 7.16
N ASN A 199 -6.54 22.77 8.42
CA ASN A 199 -5.97 24.05 8.81
C ASN A 199 -4.44 23.92 8.90
N PHE A 200 -3.72 24.82 8.22
CA PHE A 200 -2.26 24.88 8.20
C PHE A 200 -1.61 25.11 9.57
N ASP A 201 -2.38 25.46 10.59
CA ASP A 201 -1.88 25.62 11.96
C ASP A 201 -1.53 24.29 12.65
N LYS A 202 -1.99 23.14 12.12
CA LYS A 202 -1.63 21.81 12.62
C LYS A 202 -0.71 21.09 11.63
N ASN A 203 0.29 20.37 12.15
CA ASN A 203 1.19 19.55 11.35
C ASN A 203 0.48 18.34 10.72
N TYR A 204 -0.55 17.81 11.38
CA TYR A 204 -1.33 16.66 10.93
C TYR A 204 -2.82 16.95 11.06
N SER A 205 -3.61 16.35 10.17
CA SER A 205 -5.08 16.44 10.18
C SER A 205 -5.72 15.51 11.20
N VAL A 206 -5.06 14.38 11.52
CA VAL A 206 -5.43 13.46 12.59
C VAL A 206 -4.21 12.68 13.10
N GLU A 207 -4.23 12.31 14.37
CA GLU A 207 -3.17 11.52 15.02
C GLU A 207 -3.71 10.32 15.80
N ASN A 208 -2.89 9.26 15.92
CA ASN A 208 -3.13 8.11 16.80
C ASN A 208 -4.41 7.32 16.49
N VAL A 209 -4.73 7.17 15.19
CA VAL A 209 -5.91 6.43 14.73
C VAL A 209 -5.56 4.96 14.48
N THR A 210 -6.42 4.07 14.96
CA THR A 210 -6.37 2.64 14.61
C THR A 210 -7.62 2.27 13.84
N VAL A 211 -7.47 1.56 12.72
CA VAL A 211 -8.56 0.95 11.96
C VAL A 211 -8.34 -0.55 11.94
N GLN A 212 -9.30 -1.32 12.43
CA GLN A 212 -9.25 -2.77 12.45
C GLN A 212 -10.46 -3.38 11.74
N GLY A 213 -10.22 -4.34 10.86
CA GLY A 213 -11.28 -5.09 10.20
C GLY A 213 -11.95 -4.34 9.06
N GLY A 214 -12.84 -5.06 8.38
CA GLY A 214 -13.72 -4.50 7.35
C GLY A 214 -13.45 -5.06 5.96
N ILE A 215 -14.52 -5.12 5.17
CA ILE A 215 -14.50 -5.44 3.74
C ILE A 215 -14.77 -4.15 2.98
N PHE A 216 -13.95 -3.84 1.98
CA PHE A 216 -14.07 -2.64 1.16
C PHE A 216 -14.25 -3.03 -0.31
N GLU A 217 -15.34 -2.54 -0.91
CA GLU A 217 -15.71 -2.87 -2.29
C GLU A 217 -15.99 -1.57 -3.05
N PRO A 218 -14.95 -0.85 -3.52
CA PRO A 218 -15.12 0.35 -4.33
C PRO A 218 -15.86 0.00 -5.63
N LYS A 219 -16.83 0.84 -6.00
CA LYS A 219 -17.61 0.67 -7.24
C LYS A 219 -17.40 1.78 -8.25
N TYR A 220 -16.86 2.91 -7.83
CA TYR A 220 -16.51 3.99 -8.72
C TYR A 220 -15.02 3.94 -9.07
N ASN A 221 -14.74 4.27 -10.32
CA ASN A 221 -13.44 4.13 -10.95
C ASN A 221 -12.40 5.16 -10.45
N HIS A 222 -12.79 6.08 -9.55
CA HIS A 222 -11.87 6.98 -8.85
C HIS A 222 -11.74 6.68 -7.35
N ASP A 223 -12.48 5.72 -6.82
CA ASP A 223 -12.47 5.42 -5.40
C ASP A 223 -11.19 4.68 -5.01
N ASN A 224 -10.51 5.21 -4.00
CA ASN A 224 -9.61 4.38 -3.20
C ASN A 224 -10.45 3.58 -2.19
N SER A 225 -10.07 2.36 -1.86
CA SER A 225 -10.78 1.60 -0.82
C SER A 225 -10.57 2.24 0.55
N LEU A 226 -9.32 2.60 0.85
CA LEU A 226 -8.93 3.34 2.05
C LEU A 226 -7.87 4.38 1.68
N SER A 227 -7.97 5.60 2.21
CA SER A 227 -6.93 6.61 2.05
C SER A 227 -6.36 7.08 3.40
N ILE A 228 -5.11 7.52 3.39
CA ILE A 228 -4.45 8.21 4.52
C ILE A 228 -3.96 9.56 4.01
N LEU A 229 -4.43 10.64 4.62
CA LEU A 229 -4.10 12.02 4.24
C LEU A 229 -3.51 12.77 5.42
N ASN A 230 -2.30 13.32 5.27
CA ASN A 230 -1.65 14.21 6.25
C ASN A 230 -1.87 13.76 7.72
N SER A 231 -1.40 12.57 8.07
CA SER A 231 -1.76 11.87 9.32
C SER A 231 -0.53 11.26 9.99
N LYS A 232 -0.59 11.09 11.31
CA LYS A 232 0.52 10.52 12.11
C LYS A 232 0.09 9.39 13.04
N ASN A 233 0.97 8.40 13.23
CA ASN A 233 0.76 7.27 14.14
C ASN A 233 -0.53 6.50 13.79
N ILE A 234 -0.62 6.05 12.54
CA ILE A 234 -1.81 5.37 12.02
C ILE A 234 -1.56 3.87 11.94
N LYS A 235 -2.50 3.07 12.45
CA LYS A 235 -2.47 1.61 12.32
C LYS A 235 -3.70 1.13 11.56
N ILE A 236 -3.49 0.32 10.52
CA ILE A 236 -4.53 -0.36 9.76
C ILE A 236 -4.25 -1.86 9.78
N SER A 237 -5.22 -2.67 10.18
CA SER A 237 -5.06 -4.12 10.23
C SER A 237 -6.31 -4.91 9.86
N ASP A 238 -6.09 -6.13 9.35
CA ASP A 238 -7.12 -7.16 9.11
C ASP A 238 -8.18 -6.74 8.07
N ILE A 239 -7.73 -6.14 6.96
CA ILE A 239 -8.59 -5.57 5.93
C ILE A 239 -8.73 -6.53 4.74
N THR A 240 -9.95 -6.65 4.20
CA THR A 240 -10.21 -7.30 2.92
C THR A 240 -10.71 -6.29 1.89
N ILE A 241 -10.17 -6.32 0.67
CA ILE A 241 -10.53 -5.40 -0.42
C ILE A 241 -10.93 -6.20 -1.67
N PHE A 242 -12.08 -5.84 -2.26
CA PHE A 242 -12.55 -6.34 -3.56
C PHE A 242 -12.50 -5.19 -4.58
N GLY A 243 -11.42 -5.15 -5.34
CA GLY A 243 -10.98 -4.00 -6.13
C GLY A 243 -11.49 -3.90 -7.56
N ASP A 244 -12.29 -4.86 -8.06
CA ASP A 244 -12.70 -5.05 -9.48
C ASP A 244 -13.19 -3.82 -10.27
N LYS A 245 -13.56 -2.74 -9.57
CA LYS A 245 -14.04 -1.48 -10.15
C LYS A 245 -13.38 -0.25 -9.55
N GLY A 246 -12.57 -0.42 -8.49
CA GLY A 246 -11.95 0.66 -7.75
C GLY A 246 -10.68 1.16 -8.42
N LEU A 247 -10.28 2.37 -8.05
CA LEU A 247 -9.01 2.91 -8.49
C LEU A 247 -7.84 2.28 -7.72
N ARG A 248 -7.92 2.22 -6.39
CA ARG A 248 -6.80 1.76 -5.55
C ARG A 248 -7.28 0.99 -4.33
N GLY A 249 -6.44 0.10 -3.82
CA GLY A 249 -6.57 -0.49 -2.49
C GLY A 249 -6.37 0.59 -1.41
N ILE A 250 -5.18 0.61 -0.80
CA ILE A 250 -4.81 1.60 0.22
C ILE A 250 -3.91 2.68 -0.39
N ALA A 251 -4.30 3.94 -0.23
CA ALA A 251 -3.58 5.09 -0.78
C ALA A 251 -3.05 6.02 0.31
N LEU A 252 -1.74 6.30 0.29
CA LEU A 252 -1.11 7.37 1.08
C LEU A 252 -0.89 8.55 0.14
N GLN A 253 -1.62 9.63 0.37
CA GLN A 253 -1.61 10.78 -0.53
C GLN A 253 -1.51 12.08 0.25
N THR A 254 -0.86 13.05 -0.36
CA THR A 254 -0.88 14.41 0.16
C THR A 254 -2.06 15.17 -0.42
N PRO A 255 -2.74 16.01 0.38
CA PRO A 255 -3.76 16.91 -0.16
C PRO A 255 -3.14 17.82 -1.25
N GLY A 256 -3.95 18.30 -2.20
CA GLY A 256 -3.53 18.71 -3.56
C GLY A 256 -2.46 19.81 -3.73
N GLU A 257 -2.21 20.20 -4.98
CA GLU A 257 -1.04 20.99 -5.46
C GLU A 257 -0.82 22.38 -4.83
N ASN A 258 -1.77 22.92 -4.05
CA ASN A 258 -1.72 24.28 -3.52
C ASN A 258 -1.11 24.39 -2.10
N LEU A 259 -0.54 23.31 -1.56
CA LEU A 259 -0.01 23.32 -0.20
C LEU A 259 1.44 23.80 -0.17
N VAL A 260 1.64 25.01 0.37
CA VAL A 260 2.97 25.61 0.57
C VAL A 260 3.72 24.98 1.76
N ASN A 261 3.00 24.34 2.68
CA ASN A 261 3.56 23.70 3.86
C ASN A 261 3.62 22.19 3.62
N ASN A 262 4.83 21.62 3.54
CA ASN A 262 5.12 20.20 3.31
C ASN A 262 4.21 19.28 4.14
N PRO A 263 3.12 18.71 3.58
CA PRO A 263 2.28 17.77 4.32
C PRO A 263 3.08 16.52 4.66
N ILE A 264 2.85 15.96 5.85
CA ILE A 264 3.62 14.83 6.35
C ILE A 264 2.68 13.67 6.68
N ILE A 265 3.03 12.48 6.18
CA ILE A 265 2.47 11.21 6.63
C ILE A 265 3.59 10.48 7.37
N GLU A 266 3.37 10.12 8.63
CA GLU A 266 4.46 9.61 9.50
C GLU A 266 3.99 8.47 10.41
N ASN A 267 4.86 7.49 10.65
CA ASN A 267 4.64 6.38 11.57
C ASN A 267 3.36 5.61 11.23
N ILE A 268 3.34 5.01 10.04
CA ILE A 268 2.18 4.28 9.54
C ILE A 268 2.46 2.78 9.60
N ILE A 269 1.53 2.00 10.12
CA ILE A 269 1.57 0.53 10.12
C ILE A 269 0.35 0.02 9.35
N ILE A 270 0.60 -0.76 8.30
CA ILE A 270 -0.43 -1.45 7.51
C ILE A 270 -0.11 -2.94 7.56
N GLU A 271 -1.00 -3.75 8.12
CA GLU A 271 -0.75 -5.19 8.26
C GLU A 271 -1.95 -6.07 7.97
N ASN A 272 -1.71 -7.32 7.55
CA ASN A 272 -2.74 -8.33 7.32
C ASN A 272 -3.79 -7.87 6.29
N ILE A 273 -3.32 -7.53 5.09
CA ILE A 273 -4.18 -7.05 4.00
C ILE A 273 -4.41 -8.17 3.00
N LEU A 274 -5.67 -8.43 2.68
CA LEU A 274 -6.09 -9.28 1.57
C LEU A 274 -6.77 -8.43 0.51
N GLN A 275 -6.26 -8.45 -0.72
CA GLN A 275 -6.90 -7.77 -1.84
C GLN A 275 -7.04 -8.67 -3.06
N GLU A 276 -8.23 -8.69 -3.65
CA GLU A 276 -8.52 -9.29 -4.94
C GLU A 276 -8.93 -8.18 -5.92
N GLY A 277 -8.33 -8.14 -7.11
CA GLY A 277 -8.66 -7.17 -8.16
C GLY A 277 -8.13 -5.75 -7.91
N GLY A 278 -8.48 -4.85 -8.83
CA GLY A 278 -8.10 -3.44 -8.83
C GLY A 278 -6.74 -3.15 -9.48
N VAL A 279 -6.34 -1.87 -9.43
CA VAL A 279 -5.13 -1.36 -10.12
C VAL A 279 -3.87 -1.45 -9.23
N ASN A 280 -4.00 -1.09 -7.95
CA ASN A 280 -2.90 -1.13 -6.97
C ASN A 280 -3.40 -1.76 -5.66
N VAL A 281 -2.53 -2.46 -4.95
CA VAL A 281 -2.73 -2.84 -3.55
C VAL A 281 -2.36 -1.68 -2.64
N ILE A 282 -1.13 -1.18 -2.80
CA ILE A 282 -0.63 -0.01 -2.08
C ILE A 282 -0.18 1.06 -3.07
N ASN A 283 -0.64 2.29 -2.86
CA ASN A 283 -0.19 3.45 -3.61
C ASN A 283 0.30 4.56 -2.68
N ILE A 284 1.58 4.89 -2.76
CA ILE A 284 2.18 6.07 -2.12
C ILE A 284 2.56 7.02 -3.26
N ASP A 285 1.74 8.04 -3.49
CA ASP A 285 1.89 8.97 -4.61
C ASP A 285 1.90 10.40 -4.08
N LEU A 286 3.09 11.00 -4.08
CA LEU A 286 3.34 12.31 -3.47
C LEU A 286 3.64 13.34 -4.55
N ASN A 287 2.75 14.31 -4.73
CA ASN A 287 3.02 15.50 -5.55
C ASN A 287 3.85 16.54 -4.78
N HIS A 288 3.66 16.58 -3.46
CA HIS A 288 4.35 17.44 -2.48
C HIS A 288 4.53 16.66 -1.17
N GLY A 289 5.23 17.22 -0.20
CA GLY A 289 5.31 16.65 1.15
C GLY A 289 6.24 15.45 1.31
N LEU A 290 6.06 14.74 2.42
CA LEU A 290 6.97 13.71 2.91
C LEU A 290 6.21 12.56 3.57
N VAL A 291 6.58 11.34 3.22
CA VAL A 291 6.17 10.11 3.89
C VAL A 291 7.37 9.55 4.66
N LYS A 292 7.17 9.26 5.94
CA LYS A 292 8.20 8.78 6.85
C LYS A 292 7.74 7.58 7.66
N ASP A 293 8.66 6.63 7.87
CA ASP A 293 8.51 5.55 8.84
C ASP A 293 7.23 4.75 8.61
N VAL A 294 7.11 4.15 7.42
CA VAL A 294 5.95 3.36 7.01
C VAL A 294 6.32 1.88 6.99
N ILE A 295 5.54 1.07 7.69
CA ILE A 295 5.67 -0.39 7.74
C ILE A 295 4.45 -1.00 7.05
N ILE A 296 4.69 -1.82 6.03
CA ILE A 296 3.68 -2.62 5.35
C ILE A 296 4.06 -4.09 5.52
N ASN A 297 3.18 -4.90 6.09
CA ASN A 297 3.49 -6.28 6.44
C ASN A 297 2.33 -7.25 6.14
N ASN A 298 2.64 -8.47 5.74
CA ASN A 298 1.65 -9.54 5.54
C ASN A 298 0.52 -9.12 4.59
N VAL A 299 0.89 -8.93 3.31
CA VAL A 299 -0.03 -8.50 2.25
C VAL A 299 -0.19 -9.61 1.22
N ILE A 300 -1.43 -9.98 0.91
CA ILE A 300 -1.79 -10.90 -0.16
C ILE A 300 -2.60 -10.13 -1.19
N GLY A 301 -2.07 -10.04 -2.42
CA GLY A 301 -2.75 -9.42 -3.56
C GLY A 301 -2.92 -10.40 -4.71
N SER A 302 -4.13 -10.55 -5.23
CA SER A 302 -4.39 -11.40 -6.40
C SER A 302 -5.12 -10.64 -7.50
N SER A 303 -4.78 -10.95 -8.75
CA SER A 303 -5.44 -10.37 -9.95
C SER A 303 -5.32 -8.85 -10.03
N ILE A 304 -4.18 -8.30 -9.60
CA ILE A 304 -3.90 -6.84 -9.62
C ILE A 304 -3.38 -6.44 -11.00
N ASN A 305 -4.28 -6.38 -11.98
CA ASN A 305 -3.93 -6.20 -13.39
C ASN A 305 -4.86 -5.27 -14.16
N GLU A 306 -5.73 -4.55 -13.46
CA GLU A 306 -6.70 -3.66 -14.09
C GLU A 306 -6.08 -2.41 -14.69
N ILE A 307 -6.79 -1.86 -15.67
CA ILE A 307 -6.42 -0.61 -16.32
C ILE A 307 -6.87 0.52 -15.43
N ASN A 308 -5.94 1.40 -15.04
CA ASN A 308 -6.28 2.64 -14.38
C ASN A 308 -7.23 3.46 -15.28
N PRO A 309 -8.48 3.68 -14.85
CA PRO A 309 -9.50 4.38 -15.63
C PRO A 309 -9.17 5.86 -15.87
N GLN A 310 -8.30 6.46 -15.04
CA GLN A 310 -7.91 7.87 -15.16
C GLN A 310 -6.93 8.13 -16.30
N ASN A 311 -6.04 7.17 -16.60
CA ASN A 311 -4.94 7.37 -17.54
C ASN A 311 -4.83 6.26 -18.61
N ASN A 312 -5.74 5.29 -18.58
CA ASN A 312 -5.80 4.13 -19.48
C ASN A 312 -4.49 3.31 -19.50
N LYS A 313 -3.81 3.19 -18.35
CA LYS A 313 -2.59 2.38 -18.19
C LYS A 313 -2.76 1.40 -17.04
N ARG A 314 -2.16 0.22 -17.16
CA ARG A 314 -1.96 -0.67 -16.02
C ARG A 314 -0.84 -0.12 -15.13
N GLU A 315 -0.94 -0.34 -13.83
CA GLU A 315 0.05 0.13 -12.85
C GLU A 315 0.61 -1.04 -12.03
N ALA A 316 1.54 -0.74 -11.13
CA ALA A 316 2.14 -1.75 -10.24
C ALA A 316 1.24 -2.03 -9.03
N ALA A 317 1.22 -3.26 -8.53
CA ALA A 317 0.54 -3.60 -7.29
C ALA A 317 1.02 -2.73 -6.11
N PHE A 318 2.33 -2.46 -6.06
CA PHE A 318 2.94 -1.46 -5.17
C PHE A 318 3.50 -0.32 -5.99
N ARG A 319 2.84 0.84 -5.95
CA ARG A 319 3.33 2.07 -6.57
C ARG A 319 3.81 3.03 -5.48
N CYS A 320 5.12 3.21 -5.35
CA CYS A 320 5.73 4.12 -4.39
C CYS A 320 6.56 5.16 -5.13
N SER A 321 5.99 6.36 -5.28
CA SER A 321 6.56 7.44 -6.09
C SER A 321 6.54 8.74 -5.31
N GLY A 322 7.73 9.18 -4.88
CA GLY A 322 7.95 10.49 -4.25
C GLY A 322 8.03 11.62 -5.27
N GLN A 323 7.20 11.61 -6.33
CA GLN A 323 7.45 12.35 -7.55
C GLN A 323 7.77 13.82 -7.32
N ILE A 324 8.91 14.23 -7.87
CA ILE A 324 9.14 15.60 -8.28
C ILE A 324 9.62 15.58 -9.72
N SER A 325 9.52 16.72 -10.38
CA SER A 325 10.29 17.06 -11.58
C SER A 325 11.65 16.34 -11.58
N PRO A 326 12.12 15.82 -12.73
CA PRO A 326 13.45 15.21 -12.85
C PRO A 326 14.61 16.03 -12.24
N GLU A 327 14.39 17.33 -11.97
CA GLU A 327 15.38 18.29 -11.53
C GLU A 327 15.58 18.40 -10.00
N SER A 328 14.71 17.86 -9.15
CA SER A 328 14.88 18.00 -7.69
C SER A 328 15.17 16.67 -7.01
N ASN A 329 16.33 16.63 -6.34
CA ASN A 329 16.86 15.46 -5.63
C ASN A 329 16.25 15.26 -4.23
N GLU A 330 15.01 15.70 -3.97
CA GLU A 330 14.43 15.56 -2.62
C GLU A 330 13.81 14.17 -2.45
N ILE A 331 14.29 13.43 -1.45
CA ILE A 331 13.65 12.20 -0.97
C ILE A 331 12.33 12.57 -0.33
N ARG A 332 11.24 11.97 -0.80
CA ARG A 332 9.91 12.17 -0.21
C ARG A 332 9.34 10.94 0.44
N ILE A 333 10.00 9.79 0.33
CA ILE A 333 9.62 8.55 1.01
C ILE A 333 10.86 8.02 1.72
N ASP A 334 10.87 8.13 3.04
CA ASP A 334 11.99 7.75 3.91
C ASP A 334 11.53 6.76 4.99
N GLY A 335 12.37 5.77 5.30
CA GLY A 335 12.00 4.74 6.29
C GLY A 335 10.82 3.83 5.88
N LEU A 336 10.63 3.55 4.58
CA LEU A 336 9.64 2.57 4.12
C LEU A 336 10.17 1.14 4.34
N THR A 337 9.37 0.28 4.98
CA THR A 337 9.63 -1.15 5.15
C THR A 337 8.46 -1.95 4.59
N ILE A 338 8.73 -2.89 3.69
CA ILE A 338 7.73 -3.81 3.13
C ILE A 338 8.19 -5.24 3.40
N ASP A 339 7.37 -6.04 4.07
CA ASP A 339 7.71 -7.42 4.43
C ASP A 339 6.54 -8.39 4.23
N ASN A 340 6.84 -9.66 3.96
CA ASN A 340 5.89 -10.76 3.82
C ASN A 340 4.76 -10.44 2.81
N VAL A 341 5.12 -10.31 1.54
CA VAL A 341 4.18 -9.99 0.46
C VAL A 341 4.03 -11.16 -0.49
N LEU A 342 2.79 -11.56 -0.77
CA LEU A 342 2.44 -12.54 -1.79
C LEU A 342 1.57 -11.87 -2.86
N LEU A 343 2.03 -11.89 -4.11
CA LEU A 343 1.30 -11.38 -5.27
C LEU A 343 1.05 -12.50 -6.28
N ASP A 344 -0.17 -12.62 -6.80
CA ASP A 344 -0.50 -13.53 -7.92
C ASP A 344 -1.22 -12.76 -9.05
N GLU A 345 -0.88 -13.07 -10.29
CA GLU A 345 -1.52 -12.51 -11.50
C GLU A 345 -1.47 -10.98 -11.57
N VAL A 346 -0.26 -10.43 -11.47
CA VAL A 346 -0.05 -8.97 -11.47
C VAL A 346 0.56 -8.46 -12.78
N TYR A 347 0.16 -7.26 -13.19
CA TYR A 347 0.82 -6.59 -14.32
C TYR A 347 2.28 -6.24 -13.98
N MET A 348 2.46 -5.56 -12.85
CA MET A 348 3.76 -5.22 -12.30
C MET A 348 3.72 -5.37 -10.77
N GLY A 349 4.77 -5.93 -10.16
CA GLY A 349 4.85 -6.05 -8.70
C GLY A 349 5.08 -4.70 -8.05
N PHE A 350 6.27 -4.13 -8.27
CA PHE A 350 6.74 -2.92 -7.60
C PHE A 350 7.18 -1.85 -8.59
N ASN A 351 6.75 -0.61 -8.40
CA ASN A 351 7.26 0.59 -9.04
C ASN A 351 7.77 1.56 -7.98
N LEU A 352 9.09 1.71 -7.90
CA LEU A 352 9.79 2.39 -6.83
C LEU A 352 10.54 3.60 -7.39
N ARG A 353 10.17 4.81 -6.96
CA ARG A 353 10.78 6.05 -7.46
C ARG A 353 11.08 7.06 -6.37
N GLY A 354 12.36 7.46 -6.24
CA GLY A 354 12.79 8.52 -5.32
C GLY A 354 12.60 8.15 -3.85
N ILE A 355 12.99 6.94 -3.46
CA ILE A 355 12.67 6.37 -2.15
C ILE A 355 13.91 5.88 -1.40
N LYS A 356 13.81 5.84 -0.06
CA LYS A 356 14.63 5.05 0.85
C LYS A 356 13.79 3.95 1.47
N THR A 357 14.09 2.69 1.12
CA THR A 357 13.23 1.57 1.53
C THR A 357 13.99 0.26 1.76
N SER A 358 13.41 -0.61 2.58
CA SER A 358 13.80 -2.01 2.76
C SER A 358 12.63 -2.91 2.41
N ILE A 359 12.85 -3.90 1.54
CA ILE A 359 11.84 -4.85 1.07
C ILE A 359 12.32 -6.28 1.31
N SER A 360 11.52 -7.12 1.94
CA SER A 360 11.86 -8.52 2.17
C SER A 360 10.72 -9.51 2.08
N ASN A 361 11.07 -10.79 1.90
CA ASN A 361 10.14 -11.92 1.92
C ASN A 361 8.97 -11.72 0.95
N VAL A 362 9.31 -11.49 -0.32
CA VAL A 362 8.34 -11.21 -1.39
C VAL A 362 8.25 -12.40 -2.34
N GLU A 363 7.05 -12.86 -2.62
CA GLU A 363 6.75 -13.83 -3.66
C GLU A 363 5.79 -13.20 -4.68
N ILE A 364 6.15 -13.26 -5.96
CA ILE A 364 5.31 -12.79 -7.08
C ILE A 364 5.13 -13.96 -8.04
N ASP A 365 3.93 -14.53 -8.11
CA ASP A 365 3.55 -15.50 -9.13
C ASP A 365 2.89 -14.81 -10.32
N LYS A 366 3.25 -15.25 -11.53
CA LYS A 366 2.74 -14.79 -12.83
C LYS A 366 2.78 -13.26 -13.03
N VAL A 367 3.98 -12.73 -13.25
CA VAL A 367 4.15 -11.31 -13.64
C VAL A 367 4.16 -11.10 -15.15
N ASP A 368 3.29 -10.21 -15.64
CA ASP A 368 3.13 -9.94 -17.07
C ASP A 368 4.15 -8.94 -17.64
N PHE A 369 4.55 -7.93 -16.84
CA PHE A 369 5.44 -6.86 -17.28
C PHE A 369 6.69 -6.70 -16.42
N ARG A 370 6.61 -6.34 -15.14
CA ARG A 370 7.84 -6.20 -14.32
C ARG A 370 7.66 -6.69 -12.90
N GLY A 371 8.57 -7.50 -12.39
CA GLY A 371 8.59 -7.84 -10.96
C GLY A 371 8.91 -6.58 -10.14
N PHE A 372 10.12 -6.04 -10.34
CA PHE A 372 10.56 -4.77 -9.76
C PHE A 372 10.92 -3.76 -10.85
N ASN A 373 10.51 -2.52 -10.65
CA ASN A 373 10.76 -1.39 -11.52
C ASN A 373 11.28 -0.22 -10.68
N ILE A 374 12.59 0.00 -10.69
CA ILE A 374 13.28 0.90 -9.77
C ILE A 374 13.86 2.10 -10.54
N TYR A 375 13.51 3.30 -10.10
CA TYR A 375 13.94 4.57 -10.70
C TYR A 375 14.49 5.53 -9.64
N GLY A 376 15.79 5.82 -9.67
CA GLY A 376 16.38 6.84 -8.79
C GLY A 376 16.13 6.58 -7.30
N ALA A 377 16.35 5.35 -6.84
CA ALA A 377 16.38 5.06 -5.41
C ALA A 377 17.71 5.54 -4.82
N GLU A 378 17.67 6.17 -3.63
CA GLU A 378 18.89 6.62 -2.95
C GLU A 378 19.48 5.51 -2.06
N SER A 379 18.62 4.81 -1.33
CA SER A 379 19.02 3.63 -0.55
C SER A 379 17.92 2.59 -0.65
N LEU A 380 18.27 1.40 -1.14
CA LEU A 380 17.32 0.34 -1.39
C LEU A 380 17.93 -1.00 -1.00
N SER A 381 17.30 -1.68 -0.06
CA SER A 381 17.62 -3.06 0.27
C SER A 381 16.47 -3.97 -0.15
N ILE A 382 16.75 -4.98 -0.97
CA ILE A 382 15.78 -6.01 -1.38
C ILE A 382 16.37 -7.37 -1.00
N ASN A 383 15.67 -8.16 -0.17
CA ASN A 383 16.18 -9.44 0.31
C ASN A 383 15.13 -10.54 0.32
N ASN A 384 15.50 -11.75 -0.11
CA ASN A 384 14.63 -12.93 -0.12
C ASN A 384 13.38 -12.71 -0.97
N VAL A 385 13.57 -12.65 -2.29
CA VAL A 385 12.51 -12.35 -3.26
C VAL A 385 12.44 -13.45 -4.32
N GLN A 386 11.24 -13.95 -4.57
CA GLN A 386 10.93 -14.92 -5.62
C GLN A 386 9.99 -14.27 -6.65
N ILE A 387 10.35 -14.35 -7.94
CA ILE A 387 9.56 -13.79 -9.04
C ILE A 387 9.41 -14.84 -10.13
N LYS A 388 8.16 -15.15 -10.48
CA LYS A 388 7.81 -16.08 -11.55
C LYS A 388 7.14 -15.35 -12.72
N GLY A 389 7.82 -15.31 -13.85
CA GLY A 389 7.35 -14.64 -15.06
C GLY A 389 6.33 -15.47 -15.84
N SER A 390 5.33 -14.80 -16.44
CA SER A 390 4.27 -15.41 -17.24
C SER A 390 4.45 -15.22 -18.76
N GLY A 391 5.47 -14.48 -19.22
CA GLY A 391 5.60 -14.15 -20.64
C GLY A 391 7.01 -13.82 -21.12
N ALA A 392 7.34 -14.25 -22.34
CA ALA A 392 8.65 -14.08 -22.97
C ALA A 392 8.85 -12.76 -23.75
N ASN A 393 7.94 -11.79 -23.64
CA ASN A 393 8.06 -10.50 -24.33
C ASN A 393 9.22 -9.70 -23.75
N PHE A 394 9.97 -8.96 -24.58
CA PHE A 394 11.13 -8.16 -24.13
C PHE A 394 10.79 -7.17 -23.01
N SER A 395 9.55 -6.67 -23.02
CA SER A 395 9.01 -5.81 -21.97
C SER A 395 8.93 -6.51 -20.61
N THR A 396 8.77 -7.83 -20.59
CA THR A 396 8.62 -8.65 -19.39
C THR A 396 9.98 -8.86 -18.71
N THR A 397 10.26 -8.09 -17.66
CA THR A 397 11.55 -8.10 -16.95
C THR A 397 11.37 -8.48 -15.49
N GLY A 398 12.17 -9.40 -14.95
CA GLY A 398 12.13 -9.72 -13.52
C GLY A 398 12.45 -8.50 -12.66
N ILE A 399 13.63 -7.93 -12.87
CA ILE A 399 14.09 -6.71 -12.17
C ILE A 399 14.63 -5.70 -13.19
N TYR A 400 14.03 -4.51 -13.21
CA TYR A 400 14.46 -3.37 -14.01
C TYR A 400 14.93 -2.25 -13.08
N ILE A 401 16.18 -1.82 -13.22
CA ILE A 401 16.80 -0.73 -12.46
C ILE A 401 17.31 0.31 -13.42
N ASP A 402 16.88 1.56 -13.25
CA ASP A 402 17.22 2.65 -14.13
C ASP A 402 17.50 3.95 -13.35
N HIS A 403 18.23 4.84 -14.00
CA HIS A 403 18.55 6.16 -13.46
C HIS A 403 18.24 7.22 -14.52
N PHE A 404 17.67 8.34 -14.08
CA PHE A 404 17.52 9.53 -14.92
C PHE A 404 18.63 10.56 -14.66
N GLU A 405 19.21 10.57 -13.46
CA GLU A 405 20.31 11.46 -13.03
C GLU A 405 21.16 10.70 -11.99
N PRO A 406 22.48 10.98 -11.86
CA PRO A 406 23.31 10.36 -10.84
C PRO A 406 22.93 10.86 -9.44
N ILE A 407 22.23 10.03 -8.67
CA ILE A 407 22.21 10.19 -7.21
C ILE A 407 23.58 9.69 -6.74
N ASN A 408 24.49 10.61 -6.45
CA ASN A 408 25.83 10.26 -5.97
C ASN A 408 25.69 9.46 -4.66
N GLY A 409 26.25 8.25 -4.61
CA GLY A 409 26.27 7.39 -3.43
C GLY A 409 24.99 6.60 -3.19
N SER A 410 24.29 6.18 -4.25
CA SER A 410 23.13 5.30 -4.10
C SER A 410 23.56 3.92 -3.60
N ASP A 411 23.02 3.47 -2.47
CA ASP A 411 23.31 2.14 -1.90
C ASP A 411 22.15 1.18 -2.23
N ILE A 412 22.20 0.59 -3.43
CA ILE A 412 21.19 -0.36 -3.93
C ILE A 412 21.73 -1.78 -3.78
N ASN A 413 21.18 -2.52 -2.82
CA ASN A 413 21.56 -3.89 -2.49
C ASN A 413 20.40 -4.86 -2.71
N LEU A 414 20.59 -5.84 -3.60
CA LEU A 414 19.64 -6.92 -3.83
C LEU A 414 20.29 -8.24 -3.44
N SER A 415 19.62 -9.04 -2.61
CA SER A 415 20.16 -10.32 -2.14
C SER A 415 19.12 -11.44 -2.07
N LYS A 416 19.57 -12.68 -2.30
CA LYS A 416 18.69 -13.88 -2.31
C LYS A 416 17.51 -13.69 -3.26
N ILE A 417 17.82 -13.39 -4.51
CA ILE A 417 16.83 -13.16 -5.56
C ILE A 417 16.67 -14.44 -6.37
N GLU A 418 15.44 -14.92 -6.52
CA GLU A 418 15.09 -16.07 -7.34
C GLU A 418 14.16 -15.65 -8.48
N LEU A 419 14.60 -15.85 -9.73
CA LEU A 419 13.84 -15.58 -10.94
C LEU A 419 13.55 -16.89 -11.67
N THR A 420 12.28 -17.20 -11.90
CA THR A 420 11.85 -18.41 -12.61
C THR A 420 10.75 -18.14 -13.63
N GLY A 421 10.52 -19.07 -14.57
CA GLY A 421 9.45 -18.92 -15.56
C GLY A 421 9.87 -18.12 -16.80
N GLU A 422 8.91 -17.52 -17.50
CA GLU A 422 9.15 -16.85 -18.78
C GLU A 422 9.41 -15.36 -18.61
N PHE A 423 10.55 -14.89 -19.13
CA PHE A 423 10.91 -13.48 -19.13
C PHE A 423 11.54 -13.05 -20.46
N GLY A 424 11.26 -11.83 -20.88
CA GLY A 424 12.06 -11.14 -21.88
C GLY A 424 13.49 -10.91 -21.41
N LEU A 425 13.67 -10.47 -20.17
CA LEU A 425 14.96 -10.26 -19.49
C LEU A 425 14.83 -10.67 -18.02
N GLY A 426 15.84 -11.33 -17.45
CA GLY A 426 15.83 -11.61 -16.00
C GLY A 426 16.07 -10.33 -15.20
N ILE A 427 17.26 -9.75 -15.37
CA ILE A 427 17.70 -8.50 -14.74
C ILE A 427 18.15 -7.54 -15.83
N TRP A 428 17.70 -6.30 -15.75
CA TRP A 428 18.19 -5.19 -16.55
C TRP A 428 18.59 -4.05 -15.62
N ASN A 429 19.90 -3.89 -15.42
CA ASN A 429 20.47 -2.84 -14.60
C ASN A 429 21.15 -1.77 -15.44
N ARG A 430 20.68 -0.53 -15.31
CA ARG A 430 21.26 0.67 -15.93
C ARG A 430 21.81 1.65 -14.90
N SER A 431 21.66 1.37 -13.60
CA SER A 431 22.14 2.20 -12.51
C SER A 431 23.55 1.80 -12.08
N LYS A 432 24.31 2.77 -11.58
CA LYS A 432 25.66 2.56 -11.03
C LYS A 432 25.60 2.07 -9.59
N GLU A 433 26.70 1.50 -9.10
CA GLU A 433 26.89 1.15 -7.69
C GLU A 433 25.83 0.18 -7.13
N VAL A 434 25.28 -0.68 -7.99
CA VAL A 434 24.30 -1.69 -7.60
C VAL A 434 24.99 -2.99 -7.25
N SER A 435 24.63 -3.57 -6.11
CA SER A 435 25.13 -4.86 -5.64
C SER A 435 24.05 -5.93 -5.66
N PHE A 436 24.32 -7.05 -6.34
CA PHE A 436 23.53 -8.26 -6.36
C PHE A 436 24.29 -9.40 -5.66
N THR A 437 23.66 -10.10 -4.72
CA THR A 437 24.29 -11.22 -3.97
C THR A 437 23.36 -12.42 -3.88
N ASN A 438 23.83 -13.63 -4.18
CA ASN A 438 23.01 -14.86 -4.18
C ASN A 438 21.79 -14.74 -5.11
N VAL A 439 22.04 -14.57 -6.41
CA VAL A 439 20.95 -14.53 -7.41
C VAL A 439 20.84 -15.88 -8.08
N TYR A 440 19.67 -16.50 -7.98
CA TYR A 440 19.29 -17.70 -8.73
C TYR A 440 18.36 -17.30 -9.88
N ALA A 441 18.73 -17.62 -11.12
CA ALA A 441 17.92 -17.33 -12.29
C ALA A 441 17.76 -18.58 -13.16
N ASN A 442 16.55 -19.14 -13.19
CA ASN A 442 16.16 -20.26 -14.04
C ASN A 442 15.02 -19.82 -14.96
N ILE A 443 15.38 -19.01 -15.97
CA ILE A 443 14.42 -18.33 -16.83
C ILE A 443 14.34 -18.99 -18.20
N LYS A 444 13.14 -18.97 -18.78
CA LYS A 444 12.87 -19.23 -20.19
C LYS A 444 12.84 -17.88 -20.89
N SER A 445 13.78 -17.63 -21.78
CA SER A 445 13.91 -16.35 -22.47
C SER A 445 14.35 -16.56 -23.91
N ASN A 446 14.05 -15.59 -24.77
CA ASN A 446 14.68 -15.51 -26.09
C ASN A 446 15.85 -14.52 -26.12
N ASN A 447 16.12 -13.80 -25.01
CA ASN A 447 17.13 -12.73 -24.98
C ASN A 447 18.24 -13.01 -23.95
N THR A 448 18.45 -12.09 -23.00
CA THR A 448 19.57 -12.12 -22.05
C THR A 448 19.06 -12.30 -20.64
N VAL A 449 19.71 -13.15 -19.83
CA VAL A 449 19.33 -13.30 -18.42
C VAL A 449 19.68 -12.04 -17.63
N ILE A 450 20.95 -11.59 -17.66
CA ILE A 450 21.40 -10.37 -17.00
C ILE A 450 21.94 -9.38 -18.03
N LYS A 451 21.33 -8.21 -18.12
CA LYS A 451 21.81 -7.08 -18.93
C LYS A 451 22.28 -5.96 -18.01
N ASN A 452 23.59 -5.75 -17.91
CA ASN A 452 24.20 -4.67 -17.16
C ASN A 452 24.74 -3.59 -18.10
N THR A 453 24.30 -2.35 -17.89
CA THR A 453 24.84 -1.14 -18.50
C THR A 453 25.28 -0.13 -17.43
N GLY A 454 25.19 -0.51 -16.15
CA GLY A 454 25.57 0.30 -15.00
C GLY A 454 27.04 0.12 -14.62
N ASP A 455 27.67 1.20 -14.15
CA ASP A 455 29.08 1.26 -13.74
C ASP A 455 29.25 0.93 -12.24
N ASN A 456 30.43 0.50 -11.83
CA ASN A 456 30.80 0.04 -10.49
C ASN A 456 29.80 -0.95 -9.85
N CYS A 457 29.25 -1.87 -10.65
CA CYS A 457 28.27 -2.85 -10.17
C CYS A 457 28.94 -4.14 -9.70
N VAL A 458 28.35 -4.80 -8.71
CA VAL A 458 28.84 -6.08 -8.17
C VAL A 458 27.75 -7.13 -8.26
N TYR A 459 28.09 -8.30 -8.81
CA TYR A 459 27.22 -9.46 -8.90
C TYR A 459 27.98 -10.65 -8.32
N SER A 460 27.61 -11.08 -7.11
CA SER A 460 28.31 -12.14 -6.39
C SER A 460 27.42 -13.37 -6.16
N SER A 461 28.01 -14.56 -6.27
CA SER A 461 27.27 -15.83 -6.10
C SER A 461 26.06 -15.94 -7.03
N LEU A 462 26.24 -15.63 -8.31
CA LEU A 462 25.23 -15.86 -9.34
C LEU A 462 25.06 -17.36 -9.60
N TYR A 463 23.83 -17.80 -9.83
CA TYR A 463 23.51 -19.13 -10.37
C TYR A 463 22.51 -18.96 -11.50
N ILE A 464 22.99 -19.01 -12.73
CA ILE A 464 22.19 -18.84 -13.94
C ILE A 464 21.99 -20.20 -14.59
N LYS A 465 20.75 -20.58 -14.87
CA LYS A 465 20.40 -21.88 -15.46
C LYS A 465 19.43 -21.70 -16.61
N ASN A 466 19.70 -22.39 -17.72
CA ASN A 466 18.73 -22.56 -18.81
C ASN A 466 18.50 -24.06 -19.08
N ASN A 467 17.28 -24.54 -18.85
CA ASN A 467 16.89 -25.92 -19.14
C ASN A 467 16.24 -26.11 -20.51
N GLU A 468 16.04 -25.03 -21.26
CA GLU A 468 15.37 -25.10 -22.55
C GLU A 468 16.27 -25.75 -23.60
N SER A 469 15.65 -26.52 -24.50
CA SER A 469 16.35 -27.10 -25.66
C SER A 469 16.85 -26.03 -26.61
N SER A 470 16.15 -24.89 -26.67
CA SER A 470 16.53 -23.73 -27.47
C SER A 470 17.51 -22.85 -26.71
N PRO A 471 18.58 -22.36 -27.36
CA PRO A 471 19.55 -21.50 -26.70
C PRO A 471 18.95 -20.12 -26.39
N ILE A 472 19.19 -19.62 -25.17
CA ILE A 472 19.01 -18.19 -24.82
C ILE A 472 20.10 -17.38 -25.52
N HIS A 473 19.86 -16.11 -25.89
CA HIS A 473 20.88 -15.31 -26.59
C HIS A 473 22.17 -15.11 -25.77
N ALA A 474 22.05 -14.71 -24.50
CA ALA A 474 23.19 -14.59 -23.61
C ALA A 474 22.83 -14.87 -22.14
N ALA A 475 23.74 -15.44 -21.35
CA ALA A 475 23.56 -15.45 -19.91
C ALA A 475 23.80 -14.04 -19.34
N ILE A 476 24.90 -13.39 -19.76
CA ILE A 476 25.24 -12.04 -19.31
C ILE A 476 25.60 -11.16 -20.52
N PHE A 477 25.02 -9.97 -20.57
CA PHE A 477 25.46 -8.86 -21.42
C PHE A 477 25.92 -7.72 -20.51
N ASN A 478 27.20 -7.35 -20.59
CA ASN A 478 27.78 -6.22 -19.87
C ASN A 478 28.32 -5.21 -20.88
N GLY A 479 27.64 -4.08 -21.08
CA GLY A 479 27.98 -3.19 -22.19
C GLY A 479 27.08 -1.97 -22.32
N PHE A 480 27.24 -1.25 -23.43
CA PHE A 480 26.50 -0.03 -23.71
C PHE A 480 25.22 -0.35 -24.50
N GLU A 481 24.17 0.45 -24.30
CA GLU A 481 22.92 0.30 -25.05
C GLU A 481 22.90 1.03 -26.39
N ASN A 482 23.54 2.19 -26.45
CA ASN A 482 23.54 3.05 -27.62
C ASN A 482 24.98 3.45 -27.96
N ASN A 483 25.30 3.47 -29.25
CA ASN A 483 26.60 3.91 -29.78
C ASN A 483 26.91 5.39 -29.50
N ASP A 484 25.98 6.13 -28.88
CA ASP A 484 26.00 7.59 -28.79
C ASP A 484 26.55 8.14 -27.47
N ILE A 485 26.80 7.31 -26.44
CA ILE A 485 27.41 7.77 -25.19
C ILE A 485 28.91 7.43 -25.21
N PRO A 486 29.80 8.44 -25.14
CA PRO A 486 31.23 8.22 -25.24
C PRO A 486 31.75 7.48 -24.00
N SER A 487 31.98 6.16 -24.14
CA SER A 487 33.02 5.36 -23.47
C SER A 487 33.40 5.71 -22.03
N ILE A 488 32.45 6.08 -21.17
CA ILE A 488 32.71 6.12 -19.73
C ILE A 488 32.75 4.65 -19.31
N GLY A 489 33.92 4.19 -18.86
CA GLY A 489 34.16 2.78 -18.57
C GLY A 489 33.09 2.23 -17.65
N ILE A 490 32.35 1.22 -18.12
CA ILE A 490 31.45 0.43 -17.28
C ILE A 490 32.33 -0.56 -16.55
N ASN A 491 32.54 -0.41 -15.24
CA ASN A 491 33.27 -1.36 -14.42
C ASN A 491 32.26 -2.26 -13.70
N ALA A 492 32.39 -3.58 -13.82
CA ALA A 492 31.51 -4.49 -13.08
C ALA A 492 32.23 -5.77 -12.68
N ASN A 493 31.90 -6.28 -11.51
CA ASN A 493 32.41 -7.55 -10.99
C ASN A 493 31.31 -8.59 -11.05
N PHE A 494 31.60 -9.74 -11.64
CA PHE A 494 30.68 -10.85 -11.77
C PHE A 494 31.32 -12.13 -11.24
N ASP A 495 30.62 -12.83 -10.36
CA ASP A 495 31.05 -14.10 -9.76
C ASP A 495 29.88 -15.10 -9.69
N GLY A 496 30.10 -16.36 -10.10
CA GLY A 496 29.08 -17.40 -9.95
C GLY A 496 29.19 -18.63 -10.85
N VAL A 497 28.03 -19.21 -11.20
CA VAL A 497 27.88 -20.43 -12.01
C VAL A 497 26.88 -20.19 -13.13
N ILE A 498 27.19 -20.62 -14.36
CA ILE A 498 26.26 -20.60 -15.49
C ILE A 498 26.12 -22.01 -16.06
N LEU A 499 24.87 -22.49 -16.13
CA LEU A 499 24.51 -23.84 -16.56
C LEU A 499 23.50 -23.82 -17.71
N GLY A 500 23.68 -24.70 -18.69
CA GLY A 500 22.66 -24.96 -19.72
C GLY A 500 23.00 -24.46 -21.12
N ASN A 501 21.97 -24.22 -21.94
CA ASN A 501 22.14 -23.96 -23.37
C ASN A 501 22.08 -22.45 -23.70
N PHE A 502 23.18 -21.87 -24.20
CA PHE A 502 23.22 -20.45 -24.57
C PHE A 502 23.84 -20.24 -25.94
N THR A 503 23.44 -19.19 -26.64
CA THR A 503 24.11 -18.74 -27.87
C THR A 503 25.47 -18.14 -27.51
N HIS A 504 25.49 -17.32 -26.45
CA HIS A 504 26.70 -16.77 -25.84
C HIS A 504 26.64 -16.97 -24.32
N GLY A 505 27.75 -17.32 -23.69
CA GLY A 505 27.83 -17.31 -22.23
C GLY A 505 27.81 -15.87 -21.72
N VAL A 506 28.89 -15.15 -21.99
CA VAL A 506 29.09 -13.76 -21.59
C VAL A 506 29.43 -12.90 -22.81
N ILE A 507 28.69 -11.82 -23.00
CA ILE A 507 29.03 -10.75 -23.93
C ILE A 507 29.53 -9.57 -23.11
N ASN A 508 30.81 -9.23 -23.25
CA ASN A 508 31.40 -8.09 -22.54
C ASN A 508 31.90 -7.02 -23.52
N GLN A 509 31.28 -5.84 -23.48
CA GLN A 509 31.69 -4.63 -24.19
C GLN A 509 32.27 -3.56 -23.24
N ALA A 510 32.19 -3.81 -21.95
CA ALA A 510 32.61 -2.93 -20.88
C ALA A 510 34.12 -3.04 -20.56
N GLN A 511 34.61 -2.15 -19.70
CA GLN A 511 36.03 -1.97 -19.36
C GLN A 511 36.28 -2.38 -17.90
N ASN A 512 37.54 -2.71 -17.53
CA ASN A 512 37.98 -3.05 -16.17
C ASN A 512 37.00 -3.93 -15.37
N SER A 513 36.32 -4.85 -16.06
CA SER A 513 35.34 -5.72 -15.46
C SER A 513 36.01 -7.04 -15.07
N ASN A 514 35.64 -7.60 -13.93
CA ASN A 514 36.16 -8.88 -13.47
C ASN A 514 35.07 -9.94 -13.60
N PHE A 515 35.39 -11.06 -14.24
CA PHE A 515 34.48 -12.20 -14.38
C PHE A 515 35.14 -13.42 -13.74
N ASN A 516 34.48 -14.06 -12.77
CA ASN A 516 34.93 -15.27 -12.10
C ASN A 516 33.82 -16.33 -12.08
N PHE A 517 33.91 -17.36 -12.92
CA PHE A 517 32.77 -18.26 -13.07
C PHE A 517 33.12 -19.73 -13.26
N GLN A 518 32.18 -20.58 -12.87
CA GLN A 518 32.12 -21.98 -13.30
C GLN A 518 31.05 -22.15 -14.39
N PHE A 519 31.37 -22.91 -15.43
CA PHE A 519 30.50 -23.17 -16.58
C PHE A 519 30.30 -24.66 -16.82
N ASP A 520 29.06 -25.05 -17.08
CA ASP A 520 28.71 -26.39 -17.50
C ASP A 520 27.49 -26.35 -18.44
N GLY A 521 27.72 -26.49 -19.75
CA GLY A 521 26.67 -26.26 -20.74
C GLY A 521 27.06 -26.43 -22.21
N THR A 522 26.09 -26.20 -23.09
CA THR A 522 26.26 -26.25 -24.56
C THR A 522 26.16 -24.85 -25.14
N PHE A 523 27.08 -24.52 -26.06
CA PHE A 523 27.10 -23.22 -26.74
C PHE A 523 27.05 -23.39 -28.26
N ASN A 524 26.00 -22.84 -28.88
CA ASN A 524 25.71 -23.08 -30.30
C ASN A 524 26.49 -22.18 -31.27
N ASN A 525 27.00 -21.02 -30.83
CA ASN A 525 27.59 -20.01 -31.72
C ASN A 525 29.09 -19.77 -31.49
N GLY A 526 29.79 -20.81 -31.07
CA GLY A 526 31.24 -20.79 -31.01
C GLY A 526 31.75 -20.35 -29.66
N ALA A 527 31.56 -19.12 -29.17
CA ALA A 527 32.29 -18.67 -27.98
C ALA A 527 31.50 -18.48 -26.69
N PHE A 528 32.21 -18.83 -25.62
CA PHE A 528 31.81 -18.53 -24.26
C PHE A 528 31.94 -17.03 -23.94
N PHE A 529 33.07 -16.39 -24.27
CA PHE A 529 33.24 -14.94 -24.21
C PHE A 529 33.21 -14.30 -25.60
N THR A 530 32.33 -13.31 -25.78
CA THR A 530 32.29 -12.44 -26.97
C THR A 530 32.61 -11.00 -26.59
N PHE A 531 33.55 -10.39 -27.31
CA PHE A 531 33.97 -9.01 -27.10
C PHE A 531 33.75 -8.17 -28.35
N TYR A 532 33.27 -6.93 -28.14
CA TYR A 532 33.11 -5.95 -29.20
C TYR A 532 34.02 -4.74 -28.95
N ASN A 533 34.62 -4.23 -30.03
CA ASN A 533 35.59 -3.13 -30.13
C ASN A 533 35.52 -2.09 -29.00
N ALA A 534 36.49 -2.15 -28.07
CA ALA A 534 36.88 -1.03 -27.22
C ALA A 534 38.40 -0.92 -27.26
N ASN A 535 38.92 0.23 -27.69
CA ASN A 535 40.36 0.50 -27.70
C ASN A 535 40.85 0.72 -26.24
N GLY A 536 41.86 -0.04 -25.80
CA GLY A 536 42.86 0.48 -24.85
C GLY A 536 42.79 0.10 -23.35
N TYR A 537 42.03 -0.91 -22.90
CA TYR A 537 41.90 -1.18 -21.44
C TYR A 537 41.81 -2.67 -21.08
N SER A 538 42.08 -2.99 -19.80
CA SER A 538 42.32 -4.34 -19.26
C SER A 538 41.18 -4.85 -18.36
N SER A 539 40.47 -5.88 -18.79
CA SER A 539 39.52 -6.68 -17.98
C SER A 539 40.19 -7.99 -17.54
N VAL A 540 39.69 -8.60 -16.46
CA VAL A 540 40.19 -9.90 -15.97
C VAL A 540 39.10 -10.96 -16.10
N TYR A 541 39.43 -12.06 -16.76
CA TYR A 541 38.53 -13.19 -16.95
C TYR A 541 39.11 -14.45 -16.32
N ARG A 542 38.39 -15.02 -15.36
CA ARG A 542 38.67 -16.30 -14.71
C ARG A 542 37.49 -17.23 -14.94
N ALA A 543 37.73 -18.39 -15.55
CA ALA A 543 36.66 -19.33 -15.84
C ALA A 543 37.10 -20.79 -15.73
N ASN A 544 36.32 -21.62 -15.05
CA ASN A 544 36.40 -23.08 -15.11
C ASN A 544 35.29 -23.59 -16.03
N MET A 545 35.63 -24.14 -17.19
CA MET A 545 34.67 -24.47 -18.25
C MET A 545 34.60 -25.97 -18.53
N ASN A 546 33.42 -26.58 -18.33
CA ASN A 546 33.07 -27.88 -18.87
C ASN A 546 32.24 -27.69 -20.14
N LEU A 547 32.89 -27.79 -21.31
CA LEU A 547 32.28 -27.48 -22.60
C LEU A 547 32.02 -28.75 -23.41
N SER A 548 30.92 -28.75 -24.16
CA SER A 548 30.71 -29.77 -25.20
C SER A 548 31.75 -29.64 -26.33
N SER A 549 32.01 -30.74 -27.06
CA SER A 549 33.05 -30.83 -28.10
C SER A 549 32.95 -29.81 -29.24
N ASN A 550 31.80 -29.14 -29.39
CA ASN A 550 31.54 -28.19 -30.48
C ASN A 550 31.63 -26.72 -30.03
N SER A 551 31.97 -26.46 -28.76
CA SER A 551 32.07 -25.10 -28.21
C SER A 551 33.54 -24.65 -28.16
N THR A 552 33.81 -23.43 -28.63
CA THR A 552 35.11 -22.76 -28.49
C THR A 552 35.13 -21.86 -27.24
N PRO A 553 36.24 -21.74 -26.51
CA PRO A 553 36.27 -20.91 -25.29
C PRO A 553 36.16 -19.40 -25.53
N ILE A 554 36.79 -18.85 -26.57
CA ILE A 554 36.82 -17.41 -26.87
C ILE A 554 36.66 -17.20 -28.37
N ASN A 555 35.83 -16.22 -28.77
CA ASN A 555 35.61 -15.89 -30.19
C ASN A 555 36.71 -14.95 -30.72
N ASN A 556 37.16 -13.99 -29.90
CA ASN A 556 38.22 -13.04 -30.25
C ASN A 556 38.99 -12.64 -28.99
N TYR A 557 40.32 -12.57 -29.01
CA TYR A 557 41.09 -12.00 -27.90
C TYR A 557 41.20 -10.48 -28.06
N ARG A 558 41.00 -9.72 -26.98
CA ARG A 558 41.33 -8.29 -26.94
C ARG A 558 42.71 -8.06 -26.35
N ASN A 559 43.50 -7.19 -26.99
CA ASN A 559 44.82 -6.81 -26.51
C ASN A 559 44.70 -6.00 -25.21
N GLY A 560 45.42 -6.40 -24.15
CA GLY A 560 45.41 -5.76 -22.83
C GLY A 560 44.55 -6.44 -21.77
N ASP A 561 43.66 -7.37 -22.15
CA ASP A 561 42.88 -8.17 -21.21
C ASP A 561 43.72 -9.34 -20.64
N LEU A 562 43.45 -9.74 -19.39
CA LEU A 562 44.04 -10.91 -18.75
C LEU A 562 43.03 -12.07 -18.73
N TYR A 563 43.45 -13.21 -19.25
CA TYR A 563 42.62 -14.43 -19.34
C TYR A 563 43.28 -15.56 -18.53
N GLU A 564 42.55 -16.12 -17.57
CA GLU A 564 42.90 -17.32 -16.82
C GLU A 564 41.76 -18.33 -17.01
N LEU A 565 41.80 -19.05 -18.14
CA LEU A 565 40.74 -19.95 -18.55
C LEU A 565 41.16 -21.40 -18.34
N TYR A 566 40.39 -22.17 -17.59
CA TYR A 566 40.62 -23.59 -17.40
C TYR A 566 39.53 -24.40 -18.08
N VAL A 567 39.90 -25.34 -18.94
CA VAL A 567 38.97 -26.22 -19.68
C VAL A 567 39.00 -27.61 -19.05
N TYR A 568 37.83 -28.21 -18.84
CA TYR A 568 37.70 -29.54 -18.30
C TYR A 568 38.21 -30.59 -19.29
N ASP A 569 39.17 -31.40 -18.84
CA ASP A 569 39.66 -32.58 -19.53
C ASP A 569 38.92 -33.81 -18.99
N PRO A 570 37.97 -34.38 -19.76
CA PRO A 570 37.20 -35.53 -19.31
C PRO A 570 38.04 -36.81 -19.19
N ILE A 571 39.20 -36.91 -19.86
CA ILE A 571 40.07 -38.08 -19.81
C ILE A 571 40.76 -38.15 -18.45
N ASN A 572 41.26 -37.00 -18.00
CA ASN A 572 42.03 -36.90 -16.76
C ASN A 572 41.19 -36.45 -15.56
N ASN A 573 39.92 -36.05 -15.79
CA ASN A 573 39.01 -35.51 -14.77
C ASN A 573 39.62 -34.31 -14.02
N ILE A 574 40.23 -33.40 -14.75
CA ILE A 574 40.89 -32.18 -14.22
C ILE A 574 40.56 -30.98 -15.10
N TYR A 575 40.68 -29.77 -14.54
CA TYR A 575 40.66 -28.52 -15.29
C TYR A 575 42.09 -28.14 -15.67
N VAL A 576 42.35 -27.95 -16.97
CA VAL A 576 43.67 -27.60 -17.51
C VAL A 576 43.64 -26.16 -18.02
N LEU A 577 44.66 -25.35 -17.68
CA LEU A 577 44.79 -23.99 -18.21
C LEU A 577 44.84 -24.05 -19.74
N ASN A 578 43.89 -23.38 -20.40
CA ASN A 578 43.86 -23.21 -21.83
C ASN A 578 44.94 -22.18 -22.22
N PRO A 579 45.99 -22.59 -22.93
CA PRO A 579 47.17 -21.76 -23.21
C PRO A 579 46.89 -20.57 -24.14
#